data_AF-A0A1X1NEB2-F1
#
_entry.id   AF-A0A1X1NEB2-F1
#
_cell.length_a   1.000
_cell.length_b   1.000
_cell.length_c   1.000
_cell.angle_alpha   90.00
_cell.angle_beta   90.00
_cell.angle_gamma   90.00
#
_symmetry.space_group_name_H-M   'P 1'
#
loop_
_entity.id
_entity.type
_entity.pdbx_description
1 polymer ?
#
loop_
_entity_poly.entity_id
_entity_poly.type
_entity_poly.pdbx_seq_one_letter_code
_entity_poly.pdbx_strand_id
1 'polypeptide(L)'
;MTDDLKLVNADDLVNLYGKVPTLGTLRLRSVNLDWRGPTVTLRVDLSSFPSVVPQEWEGAEVDTVQCHLQFLAVEDLSLAEWEPPVPSASFRVQPLKENRRIQVRVAGAGIALGFTSNASVQVGHVSAFKISSDGTDGDRHIFLKKLDRMRYESIPGTEEKTFYGRI
;
A
#
# COMPACT_ATOMS: atom_id res chain seq x y z
N MET A 1 -17.53 2.35 -4.44
CA MET A 1 -17.35 2.15 -5.90
C MET A 1 -15.87 2.01 -6.14
N THR A 2 -15.43 0.79 -6.42
CA THR A 2 -14.02 0.39 -6.58
C THR A 2 -13.86 -0.48 -7.85
N ASP A 3 -14.93 -0.64 -8.64
CA ASP A 3 -15.03 -1.65 -9.73
C ASP A 3 -14.09 -1.37 -10.92
N ASP A 4 -13.56 -0.15 -11.03
CA ASP A 4 -12.66 0.24 -12.14
C ASP A 4 -11.17 0.04 -11.83
N LEU A 5 -10.83 -0.25 -10.57
CA LEU A 5 -9.47 -0.54 -10.12
C LEU A 5 -9.26 -2.06 -10.12
N LYS A 6 -8.36 -2.57 -10.95
CA LYS A 6 -7.99 -3.98 -10.93
C LYS A 6 -6.74 -4.18 -10.09
N LEU A 7 -6.88 -4.80 -8.92
CA LEU A 7 -5.72 -5.26 -8.15
C LEU A 7 -5.16 -6.55 -8.76
N VAL A 8 -3.85 -6.58 -8.98
CA VAL A 8 -3.06 -7.71 -9.46
C VAL A 8 -2.23 -8.25 -8.30
N ASN A 9 -2.07 -9.58 -8.21
CA ASN A 9 -1.42 -10.27 -7.09
C ASN A 9 -2.12 -10.00 -5.73
N ALA A 10 -3.44 -9.86 -5.76
CA ALA A 10 -4.23 -9.55 -4.57
C ALA A 10 -4.63 -10.79 -3.76
N ASP A 11 -4.14 -11.98 -4.10
CA ASP A 11 -4.51 -13.26 -3.47
C ASP A 11 -4.29 -13.22 -1.95
N ASP A 12 -3.17 -12.64 -1.50
CA ASP A 12 -2.88 -12.45 -0.09
C ASP A 12 -3.98 -11.62 0.62
N LEU A 13 -4.44 -10.53 0.00
CA LEU A 13 -5.54 -9.73 0.56
C LEU A 13 -6.88 -10.47 0.52
N VAL A 14 -7.17 -11.19 -0.58
CA VAL A 14 -8.40 -11.98 -0.69
C VAL A 14 -8.43 -13.09 0.37
N ASN A 15 -7.30 -13.75 0.63
CA ASN A 15 -7.20 -14.79 1.65
C ASN A 15 -7.41 -14.23 3.07
N LEU A 16 -6.89 -13.03 3.36
CA LEU A 16 -7.07 -12.37 4.66
C LEU A 16 -8.51 -11.87 4.89
N TYR A 17 -9.11 -11.23 3.89
CA TYR A 17 -10.37 -10.50 4.04
C TYR A 17 -11.58 -11.18 3.39
N GLY A 18 -11.38 -12.34 2.75
CA GLY A 18 -12.38 -13.05 1.92
C GLY A 18 -12.69 -12.35 0.58
N LYS A 19 -12.21 -11.13 0.39
CA LYS A 19 -12.37 -10.29 -0.80
C LYS A 19 -11.31 -9.19 -0.77
N VAL A 20 -11.20 -8.42 -1.84
CA VAL A 20 -10.37 -7.21 -1.83
C VAL A 20 -10.94 -6.20 -0.82
N PRO A 21 -10.15 -5.74 0.18
CA PRO A 21 -10.60 -4.75 1.15
C PRO A 21 -10.85 -3.40 0.46
N THR A 22 -11.80 -2.63 0.98
CA THR A 22 -12.10 -1.31 0.42
C THR A 22 -11.00 -0.33 0.80
N LEU A 23 -10.35 0.28 -0.20
CA LEU A 23 -9.23 1.20 0.03
C LEU A 23 -9.65 2.62 0.43
N GLY A 24 -10.95 2.91 0.55
CA GLY A 24 -11.48 4.29 0.59
C GLY A 24 -10.85 5.23 1.63
N THR A 25 -10.42 4.71 2.77
CA THR A 25 -9.57 5.43 3.73
C THR A 25 -8.43 4.52 4.17
N LEU A 26 -7.23 5.06 4.23
CA LEU A 26 -5.99 4.34 4.56
C LEU A 26 -5.00 5.28 5.25
N ARG A 27 -3.98 4.72 5.91
CA ARG A 27 -2.82 5.48 6.37
C ARG A 27 -1.75 5.43 5.30
N LEU A 28 -1.30 6.57 4.79
CA LEU A 28 -0.21 6.61 3.82
C LEU A 28 1.14 6.71 4.56
N ARG A 29 2.02 5.73 4.34
CA ARG A 29 3.33 5.63 5.00
C ARG A 29 4.45 6.22 4.16
N SER A 30 4.43 5.98 2.85
CA SER A 30 5.42 6.51 1.92
C SER A 30 4.90 6.56 0.50
N VAL A 31 5.44 7.52 -0.26
CA VAL A 31 5.32 7.61 -1.71
C VAL A 31 6.71 7.38 -2.31
N ASN A 32 6.90 6.29 -3.04
CA ASN A 32 8.17 5.98 -3.67
C ASN A 32 8.07 6.14 -5.20
N LEU A 33 8.94 6.96 -5.77
CA LEU A 33 9.07 7.16 -7.21
C LEU A 33 10.25 6.34 -7.73
N ASP A 34 10.04 5.54 -8.78
CA ASP A 34 11.14 4.79 -9.40
C ASP A 34 11.90 5.65 -10.42
N TRP A 35 13.22 5.67 -10.33
CA TRP A 35 14.07 6.36 -11.29
C TRP A 35 14.14 5.63 -12.65
N ARG A 36 13.79 4.34 -12.70
CA ARG A 36 13.87 3.51 -13.91
C ARG A 36 12.67 3.62 -14.84
N GLY A 37 11.57 4.20 -14.37
CA GLY A 37 10.35 4.28 -15.16
C GLY A 37 9.21 4.98 -14.43
N PRO A 38 8.10 5.25 -15.14
CA PRO A 38 6.95 5.97 -14.59
C PRO A 38 6.15 5.08 -13.64
N THR A 39 6.70 4.87 -12.44
CA THR A 39 6.15 4.00 -11.39
C THR A 39 6.05 4.75 -10.07
N VAL A 40 4.90 4.62 -9.43
CA VAL A 40 4.66 5.07 -8.05
C VAL A 40 4.32 3.86 -7.21
N THR A 41 5.05 3.65 -6.12
CA THR A 41 4.70 2.66 -5.09
C THR A 41 4.24 3.38 -3.84
N LEU A 42 2.99 3.14 -3.43
CA LEU A 42 2.46 3.62 -2.16
C LEU A 42 2.59 2.51 -1.12
N ARG A 43 3.15 2.82 0.04
CA ARG A 43 3.09 1.94 1.22
C ARG A 43 1.98 2.42 2.12
N VAL A 44 1.02 1.55 2.41
CA VAL A 44 -0.22 1.94 3.08
C VAL A 44 -0.60 0.94 4.15
N ASP A 45 -1.17 1.44 5.25
CA ASP A 45 -1.87 0.60 6.21
C ASP A 45 -3.35 0.55 5.86
N LEU A 46 -3.91 -0.64 5.86
CA LEU A 46 -5.33 -0.87 5.62
C LEU A 46 -6.14 -0.48 6.87
N SER A 47 -7.35 0.04 6.65
CA SER A 47 -8.19 0.61 7.72
C SER A 47 -8.87 -0.41 8.63
N SER A 48 -8.89 -1.68 8.26
CA SER A 48 -9.44 -2.76 9.08
C SER A 48 -8.45 -3.90 9.17
N PHE A 49 -8.35 -4.52 10.35
CA PHE A 49 -7.64 -5.78 10.51
C PHE A 49 -8.52 -6.96 10.06
N PRO A 50 -7.98 -8.00 9.42
CA PRO A 50 -8.77 -9.14 8.96
C PRO A 50 -9.33 -9.96 10.13
N SER A 51 -10.50 -10.57 9.92
CA SER A 51 -11.11 -11.48 10.91
C SER A 51 -10.46 -12.86 10.93
N VAL A 52 -9.79 -13.25 9.84
CA VAL A 52 -9.02 -14.49 9.72
C VAL A 52 -7.55 -14.14 9.88
N VAL A 53 -6.95 -14.65 10.95
CA VAL A 53 -5.51 -14.49 11.20
C VAL A 53 -4.80 -15.67 10.54
N PRO A 54 -3.86 -15.43 9.61
CA PRO A 54 -3.08 -16.49 8.98
C PRO A 54 -2.10 -17.09 10.00
N GLN A 55 -1.70 -18.35 9.76
CA GLN A 55 -0.83 -19.10 10.66
C GLN A 55 0.48 -18.35 10.95
N GLU A 56 1.00 -17.60 9.98
CA GLU A 56 2.23 -16.82 10.15
C GLU A 56 2.14 -15.73 11.21
N TRP A 57 0.94 -15.24 11.50
CA TRP A 57 0.69 -14.18 12.48
C TRP A 57 0.13 -14.74 13.79
N GLU A 58 -0.08 -16.05 13.88
CA GLU A 58 -0.65 -16.69 15.06
C GLU A 58 0.27 -16.51 16.27
N GLY A 59 -0.31 -16.07 17.39
CA GLY A 59 0.42 -15.78 18.62
C GLY A 59 1.22 -14.47 18.60
N ALA A 60 1.24 -13.72 17.49
CA ALA A 60 1.83 -12.39 17.45
C ALA A 60 0.79 -11.32 17.83
N GLU A 61 1.22 -10.30 18.57
CA GLU A 61 0.37 -9.16 18.93
C GLU A 61 0.29 -8.13 17.78
N VAL A 62 -0.20 -8.54 16.61
CA VAL A 62 -0.35 -7.65 15.45
C VAL A 62 -1.78 -7.14 15.32
N ASP A 63 -1.95 -5.88 14.92
CA ASP A 63 -3.27 -5.23 14.79
C ASP A 63 -3.42 -4.37 13.54
N THR A 64 -2.37 -4.27 12.73
CA THR A 64 -2.36 -3.44 11.53
C THR A 64 -1.80 -4.23 10.36
N VAL A 65 -2.51 -4.21 9.22
CA VAL A 65 -2.03 -4.79 7.95
C VAL A 65 -1.48 -3.68 7.07
N GLN A 66 -0.27 -3.89 6.55
CA GLN A 66 0.40 -2.99 5.62
C GLN A 66 0.67 -3.71 4.29
N CYS A 67 0.59 -2.96 3.19
CA CYS A 67 0.99 -3.47 1.88
C CYS A 67 1.51 -2.36 0.97
N HIS A 68 2.08 -2.77 -0.15
CA HIS A 68 2.41 -1.89 -1.27
C HIS A 68 1.30 -1.92 -2.33
N LEU A 69 0.98 -0.74 -2.85
CA LEU A 69 0.20 -0.53 -4.06
C LEU A 69 1.10 0.11 -5.11
N GLN A 70 1.47 -0.64 -6.13
CA GLN A 70 2.31 -0.15 -7.22
C GLN A 70 1.49 0.16 -8.47
N PHE A 71 1.66 1.40 -8.92
CA PHE A 71 1.03 1.98 -10.09
C PHE A 71 2.06 2.11 -11.20
N LEU A 72 1.69 1.66 -12.40
CA LEU A 72 2.54 1.69 -13.59
C LEU A 72 1.99 2.66 -14.63
N ALA A 73 2.87 3.09 -15.54
CA ALA A 73 2.55 4.08 -16.57
C ALA A 73 1.98 5.37 -15.95
N VAL A 74 2.65 5.84 -14.90
CA VAL A 74 2.26 7.03 -14.15
C VAL A 74 2.54 8.31 -14.94
N GLU A 75 1.55 9.17 -15.03
CA GLU A 75 1.63 10.51 -15.63
C GLU A 75 0.94 11.53 -14.72
N ASP A 76 1.11 12.82 -15.01
CA ASP A 76 0.46 13.94 -14.30
C ASP A 76 0.64 13.91 -12.77
N LEU A 77 1.81 13.45 -12.30
CA LEU A 77 2.11 13.37 -10.88
C LEU A 77 2.16 14.77 -10.26
N SER A 78 1.36 14.96 -9.22
CA SER A 78 1.38 16.12 -8.33
C SER A 78 1.48 15.62 -6.89
N LEU A 79 2.44 16.16 -6.16
CA LEU A 79 2.59 15.93 -4.73
C LEU A 79 2.74 17.31 -4.09
N ALA A 80 1.70 17.71 -3.37
CA ALA A 80 1.69 18.93 -2.58
C ALA A 80 1.42 18.55 -1.13
N GLU A 81 2.08 19.26 -0.21
CA GLU A 81 2.02 18.99 1.24
C GLU A 81 2.54 17.56 1.53
N TRP A 82 3.70 17.43 2.16
CA TRP A 82 4.18 16.13 2.60
C TRP A 82 4.70 16.26 4.02
N GLU A 83 3.78 16.08 4.96
CA GLU A 83 4.00 16.20 6.39
C GLU A 83 3.62 14.89 7.10
N PRO A 84 4.42 13.81 6.93
CA PRO A 84 4.18 12.57 7.65
C PRO A 84 4.39 12.75 9.17
N PRO A 85 3.68 11.97 10.01
CA PRO A 85 2.77 10.90 9.65
C PRO A 85 1.41 11.40 9.14
N VAL A 86 0.86 10.71 8.13
CA VAL A 86 -0.50 10.96 7.61
C VAL A 86 -1.44 9.88 8.15
N PRO A 87 -2.04 10.04 9.35
CA PRO A 87 -2.74 8.96 10.05
C PRO A 87 -3.98 8.46 9.32
N SER A 88 -4.60 9.32 8.51
CA SER A 88 -5.78 9.01 7.71
C SER A 88 -5.82 9.87 6.45
N ALA A 89 -5.85 9.22 5.30
CA ALA A 89 -6.03 9.84 3.99
C ALA A 89 -7.17 9.13 3.24
N SER A 90 -7.98 9.94 2.57
CA SER A 90 -8.94 9.44 1.59
C SER A 90 -8.19 8.97 0.35
N PHE A 91 -8.53 7.78 -0.14
CA PHE A 91 -7.99 7.23 -1.38
C PHE A 91 -9.14 7.08 -2.38
N ARG A 92 -9.02 7.75 -3.52
CA ARG A 92 -10.05 7.78 -4.56
C ARG A 92 -9.45 7.41 -5.90
N VAL A 93 -10.21 6.62 -6.64
CA VAL A 93 -9.88 6.21 -8.00
C VAL A 93 -11.06 6.56 -8.89
N GLN A 94 -10.78 7.15 -10.05
CA GLN A 94 -11.77 7.47 -11.07
C GLN A 94 -11.30 6.92 -12.42
N PRO A 95 -12.12 6.16 -13.17
CA PRO A 95 -11.77 5.74 -14.51
C PRO A 95 -11.65 6.95 -15.45
N LEU A 96 -10.67 6.90 -16.34
CA LEU A 96 -10.58 7.81 -17.47
C LEU A 96 -11.16 7.10 -18.71
N LYS A 97 -11.90 7.85 -19.53
CA LYS A 97 -12.72 7.29 -20.63
C LYS A 97 -11.92 6.55 -21.71
N GLU A 98 -10.60 6.65 -21.71
CA GLU A 98 -9.71 6.09 -22.74
C GLU A 98 -8.62 5.18 -22.11
N ASN A 99 -8.30 4.09 -22.80
CA ASN A 99 -7.08 3.28 -22.61
C ASN A 99 -6.86 2.59 -21.25
N ARG A 100 -7.91 2.17 -20.52
CA ARG A 100 -7.81 1.51 -19.20
C ARG A 100 -6.93 2.32 -18.23
N ARG A 101 -7.12 3.63 -18.23
CA ARG A 101 -6.43 4.57 -17.37
C ARG A 101 -7.31 4.93 -16.19
N ILE A 102 -6.68 5.24 -15.06
CA ILE A 102 -7.34 5.76 -13.87
C ILE A 102 -6.67 7.05 -13.41
N GLN A 103 -7.44 7.93 -12.79
CA GLN A 103 -6.93 9.01 -11.96
C GLN A 103 -6.97 8.57 -10.50
N VAL A 104 -5.84 8.66 -9.82
CA VAL A 104 -5.69 8.37 -8.40
C VAL A 104 -5.53 9.68 -7.65
N ARG A 105 -6.24 9.80 -6.52
CA ARG A 105 -6.08 10.90 -5.58
C ARG A 105 -5.99 10.36 -4.16
N VAL A 106 -4.97 10.82 -3.44
CA VAL A 106 -4.79 10.57 -2.00
C VAL A 106 -4.73 11.91 -1.29
N ALA A 107 -5.68 12.16 -0.40
CA ALA A 107 -5.80 13.45 0.28
C ALA A 107 -6.12 13.26 1.75
N GLY A 108 -5.37 13.93 2.63
CA GLY A 108 -5.51 13.94 4.08
C GLY A 108 -4.82 15.17 4.67
N ALA A 109 -4.81 15.29 6.00
CA ALA A 109 -4.03 16.34 6.65
C ALA A 109 -2.53 16.11 6.35
N GLY A 110 -1.85 17.11 5.77
CA GLY A 110 -0.43 17.03 5.42
C GLY A 110 -0.12 16.28 4.13
N ILE A 111 -1.13 15.94 3.31
CA ILE A 111 -0.93 15.33 1.99
C ILE A 111 -2.01 15.64 0.96
N ALA A 112 -1.57 16.03 -0.24
CA ALA A 112 -2.34 16.04 -1.47
C ALA A 112 -1.52 15.43 -2.63
N LEU A 113 -1.77 14.15 -2.89
CA LEU A 113 -1.16 13.38 -3.99
C LEU A 113 -2.21 13.14 -5.09
N GLY A 114 -1.83 13.38 -6.33
CA GLY A 114 -2.65 13.07 -7.50
C GLY A 114 -1.79 12.61 -8.67
N PHE A 115 -2.27 11.62 -9.43
CA PHE A 115 -1.62 11.17 -10.66
C PHE A 115 -2.60 10.38 -11.53
N THR A 116 -2.22 10.13 -12.78
CA THR A 116 -2.89 9.16 -13.65
C THR A 116 -2.02 7.92 -13.83
N SER A 117 -2.62 6.75 -14.03
CA SER A 117 -1.88 5.48 -14.22
C SER A 117 -2.68 4.47 -15.03
N ASN A 118 -2.08 3.32 -15.35
CA ASN A 118 -2.82 2.13 -15.76
C ASN A 118 -3.79 1.68 -14.65
N ALA A 119 -4.94 1.11 -15.03
CA ALA A 119 -5.95 0.59 -14.10
C ALA A 119 -5.54 -0.69 -13.35
N SER A 120 -4.48 -1.37 -13.80
CA SER A 120 -3.91 -2.55 -13.14
C SER A 120 -2.89 -2.11 -12.09
N VAL A 121 -3.20 -2.35 -10.82
CA VAL A 121 -2.37 -1.96 -9.68
C VAL A 121 -1.85 -3.20 -8.98
N GLN A 122 -0.54 -3.29 -8.82
CA GLN A 122 0.09 -4.46 -8.22
C GLN A 122 0.07 -4.34 -6.70
N VAL A 123 -0.31 -5.44 -6.04
CA VAL A 123 -0.22 -5.59 -4.59
C VAL A 123 1.02 -6.40 -4.25
N GLY A 124 1.73 -6.00 -3.20
CA GLY A 124 2.70 -6.89 -2.57
C GLY A 124 3.23 -6.39 -1.25
N HIS A 125 4.28 -7.06 -0.77
CA HIS A 125 4.84 -6.89 0.58
C HIS A 125 3.76 -6.82 1.67
N VAL A 126 2.75 -7.69 1.58
CA VAL A 126 1.69 -7.75 2.59
C VAL A 126 2.29 -8.23 3.90
N SER A 127 2.14 -7.45 4.95
CA SER A 127 2.65 -7.73 6.30
C SER A 127 1.66 -7.29 7.36
N ALA A 128 1.87 -7.78 8.57
CA ALA A 128 1.21 -7.26 9.77
C ALA A 128 2.23 -6.83 10.82
N PHE A 129 1.86 -5.84 11.62
CA PHE A 129 2.67 -5.31 12.71
C PHE A 129 1.75 -4.78 13.83
N LYS A 130 2.36 -4.47 14.97
CA LYS A 130 1.72 -3.75 16.07
C LYS A 130 1.95 -2.26 15.87
N ILE A 131 0.91 -1.48 15.66
CA ILE A 131 1.10 -0.02 15.56
C ILE A 131 1.50 0.57 16.92
N SER A 132 2.56 1.38 16.91
CA SER A 132 3.02 2.07 18.12
C SER A 132 2.06 3.20 18.51
N SER A 133 2.10 3.61 19.78
CA SER A 133 1.21 4.66 20.31
C SER A 133 1.39 6.03 19.63
N ASP A 134 2.59 6.29 19.10
CA ASP A 134 2.91 7.47 18.27
C ASP A 134 2.51 7.30 16.79
N GLY A 135 1.96 6.14 16.43
CA GLY A 135 1.54 5.79 15.09
C GLY A 135 2.67 5.28 14.18
N THR A 136 3.88 5.07 14.67
CA THR A 136 4.99 4.53 13.89
C THR A 136 4.87 3.02 13.65
N ASP A 137 5.68 2.53 12.71
CA ASP A 137 5.73 1.14 12.23
C ASP A 137 7.19 0.64 12.11
N GLY A 138 8.08 1.16 12.96
CA GLY A 138 9.51 0.82 12.93
C GLY A 138 9.85 -0.54 13.57
N ASP A 139 8.90 -1.13 14.27
CA ASP A 139 9.08 -2.40 14.98
C ASP A 139 8.99 -3.61 14.04
N ARG A 140 8.81 -4.80 14.62
CA ARG A 140 8.75 -6.05 13.88
C ARG A 140 7.56 -6.08 12.92
N HIS A 141 7.83 -6.45 11.68
CA HIS A 141 6.83 -6.81 10.67
C HIS A 141 6.83 -8.31 10.41
N ILE A 142 5.65 -8.88 10.24
CA ILE A 142 5.48 -10.29 9.85
C ILE A 142 4.88 -10.34 8.45
N PHE A 143 5.73 -10.61 7.45
CA PHE A 143 5.32 -10.68 6.04
C PHE A 143 4.56 -11.97 5.70
N LEU A 144 3.62 -11.92 4.77
CA LEU A 144 2.90 -13.11 4.29
C LEU A 144 3.69 -13.93 3.27
N LYS A 145 4.52 -13.28 2.45
CA LYS A 145 5.37 -14.01 1.51
C LYS A 145 6.58 -14.58 2.25
N LYS A 146 6.85 -15.87 2.04
CA LYS A 146 8.00 -16.57 2.64
C LYS A 146 9.32 -15.87 2.31
N LEU A 147 9.50 -15.41 1.07
CA LEU A 147 10.72 -14.72 0.66
C LEU A 147 10.93 -13.41 1.44
N ASP A 148 9.86 -12.64 1.65
CA ASP A 148 9.92 -11.39 2.42
C ASP A 148 10.23 -11.68 3.89
N ARG A 149 9.58 -12.69 4.51
CA ARG A 149 9.92 -13.11 5.89
C ARG A 149 11.37 -13.53 6.07
N MET A 150 11.97 -14.12 5.06
CA MET A 150 13.37 -14.52 5.09
C MET A 150 14.33 -13.34 4.97
N ARG A 151 13.89 -12.22 4.38
CA ARG A 151 14.73 -11.06 4.09
C ARG A 151 14.55 -9.92 5.07
N TYR A 152 13.35 -9.77 5.62
CA TYR A 152 12.93 -8.59 6.35
C TYR A 152 12.23 -8.99 7.64
N GLU A 153 12.77 -8.52 8.77
CA GLU A 153 12.14 -8.63 10.10
C GLU A 153 11.39 -7.33 10.48
N SER A 154 11.67 -6.23 9.79
CA SER A 154 11.04 -4.91 9.90
C SER A 154 11.02 -4.25 8.52
N ILE A 155 10.47 -3.03 8.43
CA ILE A 155 10.53 -2.26 7.18
C ILE A 155 11.98 -1.86 6.89
N PRO A 156 12.55 -2.27 5.75
CA PRO A 156 13.94 -1.92 5.42
C PRO A 156 14.09 -0.43 5.10
N GLY A 157 15.32 0.06 5.12
CA GLY A 157 15.65 1.43 4.73
C GLY A 157 15.28 1.73 3.27
N THR A 158 15.05 3.01 2.96
CA THR A 158 14.61 3.48 1.62
C THR A 158 15.56 3.14 0.48
N GLU A 159 16.81 2.80 0.79
CA GLU A 159 17.83 2.33 -0.15
C GLU A 159 17.58 0.90 -0.65
N GLU A 160 16.71 0.11 0.00
CA GLU A 160 16.43 -1.28 -0.35
C GLU A 160 15.57 -1.38 -1.62
N LYS A 161 16.26 -1.45 -2.76
CA LYS A 161 15.64 -1.48 -4.10
C LYS A 161 14.70 -2.65 -4.29
N THR A 162 14.97 -3.80 -3.68
CA THR A 162 14.13 -4.99 -3.88
C THR A 162 12.82 -4.93 -3.12
N PHE A 163 12.71 -4.05 -2.12
CA PHE A 163 11.47 -3.81 -1.37
C PHE A 163 10.62 -2.70 -1.99
N TYR A 164 11.25 -1.60 -2.42
CA TYR A 164 10.52 -0.43 -2.93
C TYR A 164 10.33 -0.40 -4.46
N GLY A 165 11.21 -1.08 -5.22
CA GLY A 165 11.28 -0.97 -6.67
C GLY A 165 10.75 -2.17 -7.47
N ARG A 166 10.52 -3.33 -6.85
CA ARG A 166 9.97 -4.52 -7.53
C ARG A 166 8.99 -5.24 -6.61
N ILE A 167 7.82 -5.59 -7.13
CA ILE A 167 6.75 -6.27 -6.38
C ILE A 167 6.33 -7.55 -7.09
#